data_AF-A0A7R9FQJ3-F1
#
_entry.id   AF-A0A7R9FQJ3-F1
#
_cell.length_a   1.000
_cell.length_b   1.000
_cell.length_c   1.000
_cell.angle_alpha   90.00
_cell.angle_beta   90.00
_cell.angle_gamma   90.00
#
_symmetry.space_group_name_H-M   'P 1'
#
loop_
_entity.id
_entity.type
_entity.pdbx_description
1 polymer ?
#
loop_
_entity_poly.entity_id
_entity_poly.type
_entity_poly.pdbx_seq_one_letter_code
_entity_poly.pdbx_strand_id
1 'polypeptide(L)'
;MDTLLTEVPSSLKQLARLVVRGFYSIEDALIIDMLVRNPCMKDDDICELLKFEKKMLRARIATLKNDKFIQVRLKMETGPDGRAQRVNYYHINYKTFVNVVKYKLDHMRRKMDTKERDETSRASFKCPSCLKTFTDLEVYSYSPKASLFIPSLITALSMHGSMYDFENEINLD
;
A
#
# COMPACT_ATOMS: atom_id res chain seq x y z
N MET A 1 -37.25 -7.59 -2.49
CA MET A 1 -36.86 -7.94 -3.87
C MET A 1 -35.49 -7.32 -4.12
N ASP A 2 -34.43 -8.12 -4.05
CA ASP A 2 -33.09 -7.65 -4.39
C ASP A 2 -33.02 -7.50 -5.91
N THR A 3 -33.13 -6.26 -6.39
CA THR A 3 -32.74 -5.91 -7.75
C THR A 3 -31.27 -6.26 -7.92
N LEU A 4 -30.99 -7.34 -8.64
CA LEU A 4 -29.64 -7.65 -9.11
C LEU A 4 -29.18 -6.44 -9.91
N LEU A 5 -28.30 -5.63 -9.33
CA LEU A 5 -27.57 -4.57 -10.02
C LEU A 5 -26.74 -5.26 -11.11
N THR A 6 -27.31 -5.38 -12.31
CA THR A 6 -26.65 -5.92 -13.50
C THR A 6 -25.50 -5.01 -13.94
N GLU A 7 -25.48 -3.77 -13.47
CA GLU A 7 -24.48 -2.78 -13.78
C GLU A 7 -23.64 -2.41 -12.56
N VAL A 8 -22.32 -2.45 -12.74
CA VAL A 8 -21.38 -2.00 -11.72
C VAL A 8 -21.41 -0.47 -11.64
N PRO A 9 -21.65 0.12 -10.44
CA PRO A 9 -21.61 1.56 -10.21
C PRO A 9 -20.34 2.23 -10.75
N SER A 10 -20.50 3.41 -11.36
CA SER A 10 -19.39 4.19 -11.94
C SER A 10 -18.31 4.54 -10.90
N SER A 11 -18.71 4.80 -9.66
CA SER A 11 -17.82 5.07 -8.53
C SER A 11 -16.87 3.92 -8.22
N LEU A 12 -17.34 2.67 -8.29
CA LEU A 12 -16.51 1.48 -8.07
C LEU A 12 -15.51 1.27 -9.22
N LYS A 13 -15.95 1.52 -10.46
CA LYS A 13 -15.06 1.52 -11.62
C LYS A 13 -13.96 2.59 -11.48
N GLN A 14 -14.33 3.78 -11.02
CA GLN A 14 -13.37 4.86 -10.78
C GLN A 14 -12.39 4.53 -9.64
N LEU A 15 -12.88 3.95 -8.54
CA LEU A 15 -12.03 3.50 -7.44
C LEU A 15 -10.99 2.48 -7.92
N ALA A 16 -11.39 1.49 -8.71
CA ALA A 16 -10.47 0.50 -9.29
C ALA A 16 -9.37 1.18 -10.11
N ARG A 17 -9.73 2.14 -10.95
CA ARG A 17 -8.78 2.91 -11.77
C ARG A 17 -7.80 3.72 -10.94
N LEU A 18 -8.27 4.39 -9.89
CA LEU A 18 -7.43 5.24 -9.02
C LEU A 18 -6.44 4.40 -8.21
N VAL A 19 -6.92 3.32 -7.58
CA VAL A 19 -6.07 2.45 -6.75
C VAL A 19 -4.94 1.83 -7.57
N VAL A 20 -5.25 1.30 -8.75
CA VAL A 20 -4.23 0.61 -9.55
C VAL A 20 -3.22 1.61 -10.12
N ARG A 21 -3.65 2.79 -10.56
CA ARG A 21 -2.73 3.86 -11.01
C ARG A 21 -1.86 4.42 -9.88
N GLY A 22 -2.33 4.41 -8.63
CA GLY A 22 -1.59 4.95 -7.49
C GLY A 22 -0.59 3.98 -6.86
N PHE A 23 -0.88 2.67 -6.88
CA PHE A 23 -0.11 1.68 -6.11
C PHE A 23 0.53 0.57 -6.95
N TYR A 24 0.16 0.44 -8.23
CA TYR A 24 0.61 -0.64 -9.11
C TYR A 24 1.29 -0.06 -10.36
N SER A 25 1.90 -0.93 -11.17
CA SER A 25 2.57 -0.48 -12.39
C SER A 25 1.57 -0.15 -13.50
N ILE A 26 2.06 0.50 -14.55
CA ILE A 26 1.26 0.90 -15.71
C ILE A 26 0.61 -0.32 -16.36
N GLU A 27 1.30 -1.46 -16.41
CA GLU A 27 0.80 -2.66 -17.06
C GLU A 27 -0.36 -3.30 -16.28
N ASP A 28 -0.32 -3.25 -14.95
CA ASP A 28 -1.46 -3.65 -14.13
C ASP A 28 -2.65 -2.70 -14.35
N ALA A 29 -2.39 -1.39 -14.45
CA ALA A 29 -3.42 -0.39 -14.70
C ALA A 29 -4.11 -0.65 -16.05
N LEU A 30 -3.35 -1.00 -17.09
CA LEU A 30 -3.90 -1.33 -18.40
C LEU A 30 -4.77 -2.59 -18.36
N ILE A 31 -4.34 -3.64 -17.66
CA ILE A 31 -5.12 -4.88 -17.48
C ILE A 31 -6.44 -4.57 -16.76
N ILE A 32 -6.40 -3.79 -15.68
CA ILE A 32 -7.60 -3.45 -14.91
C ILE A 32 -8.52 -2.53 -15.72
N ASP A 33 -8.00 -1.52 -16.41
CA ASP A 33 -8.79 -0.65 -17.29
C ASP A 33 -9.52 -1.47 -18.36
N MET A 34 -8.87 -2.51 -18.88
CA MET A 34 -9.48 -3.42 -19.84
C MET A 34 -10.63 -4.22 -19.22
N LEU A 35 -10.43 -4.78 -18.02
CA LEU A 35 -11.46 -5.53 -17.30
C LEU A 35 -12.60 -4.64 -16.77
N VAL A 36 -12.36 -3.35 -16.55
CA VAL A 36 -13.40 -2.37 -16.19
C VAL A 36 -14.29 -2.04 -17.39
N ARG A 37 -13.73 -2.00 -18.61
CA ARG A 37 -14.47 -1.81 -19.86
C ARG A 37 -15.16 -3.08 -20.33
N ASN A 38 -14.48 -4.22 -20.21
CA ASN A 38 -14.93 -5.54 -20.62
C ASN A 38 -14.99 -6.46 -19.38
N PRO A 39 -16.15 -6.63 -18.73
CA PRO A 39 -16.26 -7.25 -17.40
C PRO A 39 -15.73 -8.67 -17.26
N CYS A 40 -15.57 -9.39 -18.38
CA CYS A 40 -15.09 -10.76 -18.41
C CYS A 40 -14.26 -10.96 -19.70
N MET A 41 -12.97 -11.26 -19.57
CA MET A 41 -12.10 -11.52 -20.73
C MET A 41 -11.20 -12.72 -20.50
N LYS A 42 -10.84 -13.42 -21.58
CA LYS A 42 -9.84 -14.51 -21.55
C LYS A 42 -8.41 -13.98 -21.64
N ASP A 43 -7.46 -14.81 -21.22
CA ASP A 43 -6.01 -14.50 -21.23
C ASP A 43 -5.51 -14.06 -22.60
N ASP A 44 -5.86 -14.80 -23.65
CA ASP A 44 -5.38 -14.53 -25.00
C ASP A 44 -5.92 -13.20 -25.56
N ASP A 45 -7.17 -12.82 -25.24
CA ASP A 45 -7.74 -11.54 -25.68
C ASP A 45 -7.04 -10.35 -25.00
N ILE A 46 -6.77 -10.45 -23.69
CA ILE A 46 -6.01 -9.42 -22.99
C ILE A 46 -4.62 -9.28 -23.61
N CYS A 47 -3.97 -10.41 -23.90
CA CYS A 47 -2.65 -10.45 -24.51
C CYS A 47 -2.64 -9.81 -25.89
N GLU A 48 -3.63 -10.13 -26.73
CA GLU A 48 -3.74 -9.65 -28.10
C GLU A 48 -4.10 -8.17 -28.17
N LEU A 49 -5.00 -7.69 -27.30
CA LEU A 49 -5.46 -6.32 -27.30
C LEU A 49 -4.41 -5.35 -26.72
N LEU A 50 -3.69 -5.77 -25.68
CA LEU A 50 -2.60 -4.97 -25.10
C LEU A 50 -1.25 -5.16 -25.81
N LYS A 51 -1.15 -6.14 -26.73
CA LYS A 51 0.10 -6.54 -27.40
C LYS A 51 1.24 -6.86 -26.42
N PHE A 52 0.88 -7.43 -25.27
CA PHE A 52 1.85 -7.82 -24.25
C PHE A 52 2.52 -9.16 -24.58
N GLU A 53 3.73 -9.36 -24.07
CA GLU A 53 4.35 -10.67 -24.06
C GLU A 53 3.62 -11.60 -23.07
N LYS A 54 3.33 -12.84 -23.48
CA LYS A 54 2.57 -13.81 -22.66
C LYS A 54 3.19 -14.06 -21.28
N LYS A 55 4.52 -14.12 -21.19
CA LYS A 55 5.24 -14.36 -19.93
C LYS A 55 5.04 -13.20 -18.96
N MET A 56 5.14 -11.97 -19.46
CA MET A 56 4.92 -10.76 -18.69
C MET A 56 3.47 -10.66 -18.22
N LEU A 57 2.49 -10.87 -19.13
CA LEU A 57 1.07 -10.83 -18.78
C LEU A 57 0.74 -11.82 -17.66
N ARG A 58 1.24 -13.06 -17.75
CA ARG A 58 1.04 -14.08 -16.70
C ARG A 58 1.59 -13.63 -15.34
N ALA A 59 2.75 -12.98 -15.31
CA ALA A 59 3.32 -12.45 -14.06
C ALA A 59 2.46 -11.32 -13.46
N ARG A 60 1.96 -10.40 -14.30
CA ARG A 60 1.07 -9.32 -13.85
C ARG A 60 -0.27 -9.85 -13.34
N ILE A 61 -0.89 -10.77 -14.09
CA ILE A 61 -2.13 -11.46 -13.69
C ILE A 61 -1.95 -12.23 -12.38
N ALA A 62 -0.81 -12.91 -12.19
CA ALA A 62 -0.52 -13.60 -10.93
C ALA A 62 -0.47 -12.62 -9.75
N THR A 63 0.16 -11.46 -9.93
CA THR A 63 0.23 -10.39 -8.92
C THR A 63 -1.17 -9.87 -8.57
N LEU A 64 -1.95 -9.47 -9.57
CA LEU A 64 -3.32 -8.97 -9.39
C LEU A 64 -4.26 -10.01 -8.77
N LYS A 65 -4.05 -11.30 -9.07
CA LYS A 65 -4.80 -12.41 -8.49
C LYS A 65 -4.44 -12.62 -7.01
N ASN A 66 -3.14 -12.61 -6.67
CA ASN A 66 -2.67 -12.76 -5.30
C ASN A 66 -3.20 -11.63 -4.41
N ASP A 67 -3.24 -10.42 -4.94
CA ASP A 67 -3.83 -9.27 -4.27
C ASP A 67 -5.37 -9.25 -4.28
N LYS A 68 -6.01 -10.25 -4.89
CA LYS A 68 -7.48 -10.41 -4.98
C LYS A 68 -8.19 -9.26 -5.70
N PHE A 69 -7.50 -8.59 -6.62
CA PHE A 69 -8.11 -7.59 -7.51
C PHE A 69 -8.92 -8.25 -8.62
N ILE A 70 -8.44 -9.40 -9.10
CA ILE A 70 -9.11 -10.20 -10.13
C ILE A 70 -9.41 -11.62 -9.61
N GLN A 71 -10.47 -12.21 -10.15
CA GLN A 71 -10.82 -13.61 -9.93
C GLN A 71 -10.79 -14.37 -11.25
N VAL A 72 -10.44 -15.64 -11.16
CA VAL A 72 -10.39 -16.55 -12.31
C VAL A 72 -11.61 -17.44 -12.29
N ARG A 73 -12.32 -17.53 -13.41
CA ARG A 73 -13.34 -18.55 -13.67
C ARG A 73 -12.86 -19.46 -14.79
N LEU A 74 -12.88 -20.75 -14.53
CA LEU A 74 -12.59 -21.77 -15.53
C LEU A 74 -13.87 -22.05 -16.31
N LYS A 75 -13.80 -21.97 -17.63
CA LYS A 75 -14.89 -22.34 -18.53
C LYS A 75 -14.39 -23.40 -19.50
N MET A 76 -15.20 -24.43 -19.74
CA MET A 76 -14.93 -25.41 -20.78
C MET A 76 -15.36 -24.80 -22.11
N GLU A 77 -14.44 -24.72 -23.06
CA GLU A 77 -14.72 -24.30 -24.43
C GLU A 77 -14.25 -25.36 -25.40
N THR A 78 -15.04 -25.64 -26.42
CA THR A 78 -14.62 -26.53 -27.50
C THR A 78 -13.68 -25.74 -28.40
N GLY A 79 -12.41 -26.14 -28.42
CA GLY A 79 -11.42 -25.53 -29.29
C GLY A 79 -11.73 -25.79 -30.78
N PRO A 80 -11.03 -25.10 -31.69
CA PRO A 80 -11.19 -25.30 -33.13
C PRO A 80 -10.89 -26.75 -33.57
N ASP A 81 -10.10 -27.48 -32.80
CA ASP A 81 -9.78 -28.90 -33.02
C ASP A 81 -10.88 -29.87 -32.53
N GLY A 82 -12.04 -29.36 -32.08
CA GLY A 82 -13.15 -30.16 -31.54
C GLY A 82 -12.90 -30.71 -30.12
N ARG A 83 -11.73 -30.45 -29.53
CA ARG A 83 -11.38 -30.88 -28.17
C ARG A 83 -11.85 -29.85 -27.13
N ALA A 84 -12.41 -30.33 -26.03
CA ALA A 84 -12.78 -29.48 -24.91
C ALA A 84 -11.54 -29.00 -24.15
N GLN A 85 -11.32 -27.69 -24.07
CA GLN A 85 -10.23 -27.05 -23.34
C GLN A 85 -10.77 -26.22 -22.18
N ARG A 86 -10.05 -26.24 -21.05
CA ARG A 86 -10.30 -25.33 -19.93
C ARG A 86 -9.66 -23.98 -20.23
N VAL A 87 -10.48 -22.95 -20.36
CA VAL A 87 -10.06 -21.56 -20.61
C VAL A 87 -10.26 -20.73 -19.34
N ASN A 88 -9.26 -19.91 -19.02
CA ASN A 88 -9.32 -18.98 -17.89
C ASN A 88 -9.97 -17.67 -18.32
N TYR A 89 -11.05 -17.32 -17.63
CA TYR A 89 -11.71 -16.02 -17.73
C TYR A 89 -11.41 -15.18 -16.50
N TYR A 90 -11.01 -13.94 -16.70
CA TYR A 90 -10.72 -12.99 -15.64
C TYR A 90 -11.86 -11.98 -15.51
N HIS A 91 -12.23 -11.71 -14.26
CA HIS A 91 -13.20 -10.66 -13.93
C HIS A 91 -12.83 -9.98 -12.62
N ILE A 92 -13.31 -8.75 -12.41
CA ILE A 92 -13.15 -8.02 -11.15
C ILE A 92 -14.33 -8.36 -10.24
N ASN A 93 -14.07 -8.80 -9.02
CA ASN A 93 -15.09 -8.93 -7.99
C ASN A 93 -15.06 -7.67 -7.12
N TYR A 94 -15.92 -6.71 -7.43
CA TYR A 94 -15.93 -5.40 -6.77
C TYR A 94 -16.19 -5.48 -5.25
N LYS A 95 -16.94 -6.48 -4.77
CA LYS A 95 -17.15 -6.69 -3.33
C LYS A 95 -15.84 -7.06 -2.64
N THR A 96 -15.13 -8.04 -3.17
CA THR A 96 -13.82 -8.46 -2.65
C THR A 96 -12.79 -7.34 -2.78
N PHE A 97 -12.75 -6.67 -3.94
CA PHE A 97 -11.86 -5.56 -4.22
C PHE A 97 -11.99 -4.43 -3.20
N VAL A 98 -13.21 -3.95 -2.92
CA VAL A 98 -13.44 -2.89 -1.92
C VAL A 98 -12.96 -3.31 -0.53
N ASN A 99 -13.21 -4.56 -0.13
CA ASN A 99 -12.75 -5.04 1.17
C ASN A 99 -11.22 -5.08 1.27
N VAL A 100 -10.55 -5.52 0.21
CA VAL A 100 -9.08 -5.53 0.14
C VAL A 100 -8.52 -4.12 0.21
N VAL A 101 -9.10 -3.17 -0.55
CA VAL A 101 -8.67 -1.78 -0.54
C VAL A 101 -8.83 -1.17 0.84
N LYS A 102 -9.99 -1.35 1.48
CA LYS A 102 -10.24 -0.90 2.86
C LYS A 102 -9.19 -1.47 3.83
N TYR A 103 -8.93 -2.77 3.74
CA TYR A 103 -7.94 -3.44 4.59
C TYR A 103 -6.52 -2.90 4.37
N LYS A 104 -6.09 -2.73 3.12
CA LYS A 104 -4.75 -2.21 2.81
C LYS A 104 -4.59 -0.76 3.29
N LEU A 105 -5.59 0.10 3.09
CA LEU A 105 -5.56 1.49 3.56
C LEU A 105 -5.54 1.59 5.09
N ASP A 106 -6.35 0.79 5.78
CA ASP A 106 -6.33 0.71 7.25
C ASP A 106 -4.97 0.23 7.77
N HIS A 107 -4.36 -0.78 7.13
CA HIS A 107 -3.01 -1.21 7.47
C HIS A 107 -1.94 -0.14 7.21
N MET A 108 -2.06 0.61 6.11
CA MET A 108 -1.14 1.72 5.83
C MET A 108 -1.24 2.80 6.89
N ARG A 109 -2.46 3.20 7.27
CA ARG A 109 -2.71 4.15 8.36
C ARG A 109 -2.06 3.69 9.66
N ARG A 110 -2.35 2.45 10.10
CA ARG A 110 -1.77 1.91 11.35
C ARG A 110 -0.25 1.87 11.33
N LYS A 111 0.36 1.53 10.18
CA LYS A 111 1.83 1.55 10.03
C LYS A 111 2.41 2.95 10.16
N MET A 112 1.72 3.98 9.70
CA MET A 112 2.13 5.37 9.90
C MET A 112 2.00 5.75 11.38
N ASP A 113 0.85 5.47 12.00
CA ASP A 113 0.62 5.75 13.43
C ASP A 113 1.66 5.05 14.34
N THR A 114 2.07 3.81 14.01
CA THR A 114 3.13 3.11 14.75
C THR A 114 4.50 3.74 14.54
N LYS A 115 4.85 4.14 13.32
CA LYS A 115 6.13 4.81 13.04
C LYS A 115 6.27 6.13 13.81
N GLU A 116 5.22 6.94 13.83
CA GLU A 116 5.22 8.21 14.59
C GLU A 116 5.42 7.98 16.09
N ARG A 117 4.80 6.92 16.65
CA ARG A 117 5.01 6.52 18.05
C ARG A 117 6.43 6.02 18.29
N ASP A 118 6.95 5.17 17.41
CA ASP A 118 8.29 4.61 17.53
C ASP A 118 9.35 5.73 17.47
N GLU A 119 9.16 6.72 16.60
CA GLU A 119 10.00 7.93 16.52
C GLU A 119 9.94 8.75 17.81
N THR A 120 8.75 8.91 18.40
CA THR A 120 8.57 9.61 19.69
C THR A 120 9.16 8.83 20.87
N SER A 121 9.21 7.50 20.78
CA SER A 121 9.74 6.60 21.82
C SER A 121 11.22 6.24 21.63
N ARG A 122 11.88 6.76 20.60
CA ARG A 122 13.28 6.45 20.33
C ARG A 122 14.13 6.97 21.48
N ALA A 123 14.93 6.09 22.10
CA ALA A 123 15.85 6.47 23.15
C ALA A 123 16.93 7.41 22.59
N SER A 124 16.81 8.69 22.90
CA SER A 124 17.69 9.76 22.43
C SER A 124 18.97 9.91 23.26
N PHE A 125 19.01 9.30 24.45
CA PHE A 125 20.13 9.45 25.38
C PHE A 125 20.80 8.12 25.69
N LYS A 126 22.12 8.14 25.85
CA LYS A 126 22.90 6.99 26.30
C LYS A 126 23.77 7.38 27.48
N CYS A 127 23.68 6.63 28.58
CA CYS A 127 24.55 6.88 29.73
C CYS A 127 25.97 6.39 29.42
N PRO A 128 27.02 7.23 29.56
CA PRO A 128 28.39 6.82 29.27
C PRO A 128 28.94 5.80 30.28
N SER A 129 28.41 5.75 31.50
CA SER A 129 28.91 4.88 32.58
C SER A 129 28.30 3.49 32.60
N CYS A 130 27.00 3.35 32.29
CA CYS A 130 26.30 2.05 32.30
C CYS A 130 25.79 1.60 30.92
N LEU A 131 26.02 2.42 29.88
CA LEU A 131 25.67 2.18 28.46
C LEU A 131 24.18 1.96 28.18
N LYS A 132 23.30 2.12 29.17
CA LYS A 132 21.85 2.08 29.00
C LYS A 132 21.38 3.28 28.19
N THR A 133 20.39 3.03 27.34
CA THR A 133 19.71 4.04 26.53
C THR A 133 18.40 4.45 27.21
N PHE A 134 18.12 5.74 27.21
CA PHE A 134 16.96 6.35 27.87
C PHE A 134 16.19 7.21 26.88
N THR A 135 14.87 7.18 27.01
CA THR A 135 13.95 8.10 26.33
C THR A 135 13.87 9.44 27.07
N ASP A 136 13.42 10.50 26.40
CA ASP A 136 13.20 11.81 27.04
C ASP A 136 12.36 11.72 28.32
N LEU A 137 11.24 10.97 28.27
CA LEU A 137 10.33 10.77 29.40
C LEU A 137 10.99 10.07 30.59
N GLU A 138 11.84 9.07 30.33
CA GLU A 138 12.55 8.35 31.39
C GLU A 138 13.57 9.24 32.08
N VAL A 139 14.27 10.13 31.35
CA VAL A 139 15.21 11.09 31.94
C VAL A 139 14.50 12.07 32.88
N TYR A 140 13.31 12.57 32.51
CA TYR A 140 12.51 13.44 33.38
C TYR A 140 12.02 12.72 34.64
N SER A 141 11.68 11.43 34.54
CA SER A 141 11.17 10.65 35.68
C SER A 141 12.25 10.31 36.72
N TYR A 142 13.52 10.23 36.33
CA TYR A 142 14.62 9.84 37.21
C TYR A 142 15.25 11.00 38.00
N SER A 143 14.90 12.27 37.75
CA SER A 143 15.48 13.41 38.49
C SER A 143 14.51 14.56 38.74
N PRO A 144 14.21 14.90 40.01
CA PRO A 144 13.52 16.14 40.39
C PRO A 144 14.35 17.42 40.15
N LYS A 145 15.60 17.32 39.69
CA LYS A 145 16.55 18.46 39.51
C LYS A 145 17.14 18.53 38.10
N ALA A 146 16.48 17.98 37.09
CA ALA A 146 16.95 17.99 35.70
C ALA A 146 17.00 19.39 35.05
N SER A 147 16.41 20.42 35.67
CA SER A 147 16.45 21.80 35.18
C SER A 147 17.80 22.52 35.35
N LEU A 148 18.77 21.96 36.10
CA LEU A 148 20.03 22.65 36.40
C LEU A 148 21.31 22.02 35.82
N PHE A 149 21.21 21.03 34.92
CA PHE A 149 22.42 20.41 34.36
C PHE A 149 22.36 20.21 32.85
N ILE A 150 22.15 21.31 32.11
CA ILE A 150 22.39 21.36 30.67
C ILE A 150 23.12 22.66 30.36
N PRO A 151 24.46 22.70 30.44
CA PRO A 151 25.19 23.23 29.28
C PRO A 151 26.59 22.61 29.01
N SER A 152 26.80 21.30 29.16
CA SER A 152 28.09 20.69 28.75
C SER A 152 28.03 19.37 28.00
N LEU A 153 26.84 18.83 27.69
CA LEU A 153 26.66 17.56 26.98
C LEU A 153 25.96 17.69 25.61
N ILE A 154 25.95 18.88 25.01
CA ILE A 154 25.43 19.05 23.63
C ILE A 154 26.50 18.76 22.55
N THR A 155 27.78 18.64 22.90
CA THR A 155 28.83 18.58 21.85
C THR A 155 29.22 17.18 21.38
N ALA A 156 28.53 16.10 21.75
CA ALA A 156 28.93 14.79 21.22
C ALA A 156 27.77 13.79 21.13
N LEU A 157 27.03 13.81 20.02
CA LEU A 157 26.93 12.67 19.10
C LEU A 157 25.95 12.98 17.97
N SER A 158 26.46 12.79 16.75
CA SER A 158 25.81 12.94 15.46
C SER A 158 24.29 12.72 15.45
N MET A 159 23.62 13.76 14.98
CA MET A 159 22.45 13.62 14.15
C MET A 159 22.74 12.62 13.02
N HIS A 160 21.98 11.53 12.98
CA HIS A 160 21.71 10.83 11.74
C HIS A 160 20.19 10.69 11.63
N GLY A 161 19.60 11.52 10.76
CA GLY A 161 18.25 11.33 10.22
C GLY A 161 17.18 12.30 10.71
N SER A 162 17.04 13.37 9.93
CA SER A 162 15.84 14.19 9.62
C SER A 162 15.09 14.97 10.72
N MET A 163 15.26 16.30 10.62
CA MET A 163 14.20 17.29 10.37
C MET A 163 13.27 17.67 11.54
N TYR A 164 13.58 18.78 12.21
CA TYR A 164 12.61 19.83 12.53
C TYR A 164 13.32 21.19 12.54
N ASP A 165 13.16 21.92 11.43
CA ASP A 165 13.34 23.37 11.37
C ASP A 165 12.25 24.02 12.22
N PHE A 166 12.64 24.77 13.25
CA PHE A 166 11.79 25.77 13.91
C PHE A 166 12.67 26.82 14.59
N GLU A 167 13.50 27.52 13.81
CA GLU A 167 14.04 28.82 14.20
C GLU A 167 13.38 29.90 13.35
N ASN A 168 12.99 30.98 14.04
CA ASN A 168 12.52 32.28 13.54
C ASN A 168 11.03 32.45 13.23
N GLU A 169 10.23 32.71 14.28
CA GLU A 169 9.19 33.75 14.21
C GLU A 169 8.73 34.22 15.61
N ILE A 170 9.62 34.76 16.46
CA ILE A 170 9.19 35.66 17.54
C ILE A 170 10.28 36.73 17.79
N ASN A 171 9.86 37.99 17.67
CA ASN A 171 10.56 39.27 17.89
C ASN A 171 11.14 39.93 16.63
N LEU A 172 10.23 40.47 15.80
CA LEU A 172 10.43 41.82 15.28
C LEU A 172 10.17 42.81 16.43
N ASP A 173 11.23 43.52 16.83
CA ASP A 173 11.23 44.95 17.15
C ASP A 173 12.60 45.51 16.70
#